data_AF-A0A5B0H9E2-F1
#
_entry.id   AF-A0A5B0H9E2-F1
#
_cell.length_a   1.000
_cell.length_b   1.000
_cell.length_c   1.000
_cell.angle_alpha   90.00
_cell.angle_beta   90.00
_cell.angle_gamma   90.00
#
_symmetry.space_group_name_H-M   'P 1'
#
loop_
_entity.id
_entity.type
_entity.pdbx_description
1 polymer ?
#
loop_
_entity_poly.entity_id
_entity_poly.type
_entity_poly.pdbx_seq_one_letter_code
_entity_poly.pdbx_strand_id
1 'polypeptide(L)'
;MAGRRALLTTSPEPPFSLQTLHVGVYEDPDELISVASARTVTRMAEVAGVGPGTRVLDLGAGYGGAARRLAAGHGAAVHCLNLSPVENARNERMTREQGLDEQVTVTTGSYEAVPVEDSSVDLVWSQDAFLHSGDRDRVLDEVARVLRPGGQMVFTDPMAVDGLDQSSIQPILDRIALSTMGTPGFYTEGLERRGFTGVRFHDHAGQLPTHYRRVREELVAHEEELSSSISRPYLTAMKAGLQHWVDGGRAGKLTWGIVHAVRS
;
A
#
# COMPACT_ATOMS: atom_id res chain seq x y z
N MET A 1 -43.84 -32.70 -1.67
CA MET A 1 -43.67 -31.69 -0.60
C MET A 1 -42.25 -31.77 -0.07
N ALA A 2 -41.66 -30.60 0.21
CA ALA A 2 -40.36 -30.33 0.86
C ALA A 2 -39.11 -30.91 0.15
N GLY A 3 -38.27 -30.14 -0.55
CA GLY A 3 -37.99 -28.70 -0.45
C GLY A 3 -36.68 -28.48 0.32
N ARG A 4 -35.59 -28.42 -0.44
CA ARG A 4 -34.19 -28.16 -0.09
C ARG A 4 -33.97 -27.28 1.15
N ARG A 5 -33.17 -27.77 2.10
CA ARG A 5 -32.56 -26.96 3.17
C ARG A 5 -31.23 -26.44 2.65
N ALA A 6 -31.15 -25.13 2.43
CA ALA A 6 -29.93 -24.43 2.07
C ALA A 6 -28.92 -24.54 3.22
N LEU A 7 -27.75 -25.11 2.93
CA LEU A 7 -26.56 -24.94 3.74
C LEU A 7 -25.95 -23.59 3.36
N LEU A 8 -26.26 -22.57 4.16
CA LEU A 8 -25.47 -21.35 4.26
C LEU A 8 -24.07 -21.76 4.75
N THR A 9 -23.12 -21.91 3.82
CA THR A 9 -21.71 -22.06 4.16
C THR A 9 -21.17 -20.69 4.51
N THR A 10 -21.22 -20.36 5.79
CA THR A 10 -20.33 -19.38 6.42
C THR A 10 -18.92 -19.93 6.36
N SER A 11 -18.16 -19.60 5.31
CA SER A 11 -16.69 -19.69 5.41
C SER A 11 -16.23 -18.47 6.21
N PRO A 12 -15.44 -18.65 7.29
CA PRO A 12 -14.84 -17.51 7.98
C PRO A 12 -13.74 -16.98 7.05
N GLU A 13 -14.04 -15.93 6.30
CA GLU A 13 -13.01 -15.07 5.74
C GLU A 13 -12.02 -14.74 6.88
N PRO A 14 -10.70 -14.97 6.73
CA PRO A 14 -9.77 -14.62 7.79
C PRO A 14 -9.94 -13.13 8.09
N PRO A 15 -9.84 -12.69 9.36
CA PRO A 15 -10.22 -11.35 9.80
C PRO A 15 -9.39 -10.20 9.20
N PHE A 16 -8.62 -10.45 8.12
CA PHE A 16 -7.73 -9.53 7.42
C PHE A 16 -7.93 -9.51 5.88
N SER A 17 -8.79 -10.38 5.30
CA SER A 17 -8.79 -10.67 3.86
C SER A 17 -9.13 -9.49 2.93
N LEU A 18 -9.91 -8.52 3.39
CA LEU A 18 -10.29 -7.31 2.64
C LEU A 18 -9.57 -6.03 3.11
N GLN A 19 -8.58 -6.16 4.01
CA GLN A 19 -8.08 -5.02 4.81
C GLN A 19 -6.74 -4.47 4.33
N THR A 20 -6.10 -5.14 3.37
CA THR A 20 -4.81 -4.74 2.79
C THR A 20 -4.77 -5.27 1.35
N LEU A 21 -5.24 -4.46 0.39
CA LEU A 21 -5.15 -4.76 -1.04
C LEU A 21 -4.06 -3.90 -1.67
N HIS A 22 -2.84 -4.05 -1.16
CA HIS A 22 -1.62 -3.51 -1.77
C HIS A 22 -0.98 -4.60 -2.64
N VAL A 23 -0.04 -4.23 -3.50
CA VAL A 23 0.67 -5.19 -4.34
C VAL A 23 1.29 -6.31 -3.49
N GLY A 24 0.95 -7.54 -3.83
CA GLY A 24 1.32 -8.74 -3.10
C GLY A 24 2.66 -9.31 -3.55
N VAL A 25 3.41 -9.93 -2.64
CA VAL A 25 4.53 -10.81 -2.98
C VAL A 25 3.98 -12.22 -3.14
N TYR A 26 3.86 -12.69 -4.38
CA TYR A 26 3.34 -14.01 -4.72
C TYR A 26 4.47 -15.06 -4.72
N GLU A 27 4.22 -16.20 -4.07
CA GLU A 27 5.00 -17.45 -4.17
C GLU A 27 4.40 -18.39 -5.22
N ASP A 28 3.07 -18.38 -5.34
CA ASP A 28 2.32 -19.01 -6.42
C ASP A 28 1.54 -17.91 -7.15
N PRO A 29 1.64 -17.80 -8.49
CA PRO A 29 0.97 -16.73 -9.23
C PRO A 29 -0.54 -16.71 -9.05
N ASP A 30 -1.17 -17.84 -8.68
CA ASP A 30 -2.62 -17.99 -8.54
C ASP A 30 -3.12 -18.08 -7.10
N GLU A 31 -2.26 -17.81 -6.11
CA GLU A 31 -2.69 -17.71 -4.72
C GLU A 31 -3.62 -16.50 -4.46
N LEU A 32 -4.29 -16.53 -3.30
CA LEU A 32 -5.18 -15.44 -2.89
C LEU A 32 -4.41 -14.13 -2.76
N ILE A 33 -4.98 -13.06 -3.32
CA ILE A 33 -4.42 -11.70 -3.24
C ILE A 33 -4.13 -11.32 -1.78
N SER A 34 -5.06 -11.62 -0.88
CA SER A 34 -4.93 -11.32 0.56
C SER A 34 -3.73 -12.00 1.22
N VAL A 35 -3.38 -13.21 0.79
CA VAL A 35 -2.20 -13.94 1.30
C VAL A 35 -0.92 -13.26 0.78
N ALA A 36 -0.86 -12.96 -0.52
CA ALA A 36 0.26 -12.26 -1.13
C ALA A 36 0.49 -10.85 -0.55
N SER A 37 -0.58 -10.07 -0.36
CA SER A 37 -0.51 -8.73 0.26
C SER A 37 -0.07 -8.79 1.72
N ALA A 38 -0.54 -9.79 2.49
CA ALA A 38 -0.07 -10.02 3.86
C ALA A 38 1.42 -10.38 3.92
N ARG A 39 1.92 -11.12 2.92
CA ARG A 39 3.34 -11.45 2.77
C ARG A 39 4.18 -10.20 2.50
N THR A 40 3.68 -9.24 1.71
CA THR A 40 4.33 -7.93 1.52
C THR A 40 4.54 -7.22 2.86
N VAL A 41 3.50 -7.14 3.70
CA VAL A 41 3.61 -6.51 5.03
C VAL A 41 4.66 -7.22 5.90
N THR A 42 4.65 -8.56 5.92
CA THR A 42 5.66 -9.32 6.68
C THR A 42 7.07 -9.03 6.17
N ARG A 43 7.28 -9.01 4.85
CA ARG A 43 8.59 -8.73 4.25
C ARG A 43 9.10 -7.33 4.57
N MET A 44 8.25 -6.31 4.47
CA MET A 44 8.61 -4.94 4.83
C MET A 44 8.92 -4.80 6.33
N ALA A 45 8.16 -5.48 7.19
CA ALA A 45 8.41 -5.48 8.64
C ALA A 45 9.77 -6.14 8.99
N GLU A 46 10.15 -7.21 8.29
CA GLU A 46 11.47 -7.84 8.41
C GLU A 46 12.60 -6.90 7.96
N VAL A 47 12.42 -6.23 6.82
CA VAL A 47 13.41 -5.27 6.28
C VAL A 47 13.66 -4.12 7.25
N ALA A 48 12.60 -3.57 7.85
CA ALA A 48 12.69 -2.47 8.80
C ALA A 48 13.04 -2.92 10.24
N GLY A 49 13.03 -4.22 10.53
CA GLY A 49 13.29 -4.76 11.87
C GLY A 49 12.21 -4.37 12.89
N VAL A 50 10.93 -4.39 12.49
CA VAL A 50 9.81 -3.99 13.36
C VAL A 50 9.65 -4.98 14.52
N GLY A 51 9.61 -4.44 15.74
CA GLY A 51 9.38 -5.22 16.95
C GLY A 51 8.62 -4.46 18.04
N PRO A 52 8.51 -5.05 19.25
CA PRO A 52 7.71 -4.50 20.33
C PRO A 52 8.12 -3.07 20.69
N GLY A 53 7.15 -2.16 20.76
CA GLY A 53 7.36 -0.76 21.11
C GLY A 53 7.91 0.13 19.99
N THR A 54 8.11 -0.39 18.77
CA THR A 54 8.47 0.46 17.62
C THR A 54 7.35 1.45 17.36
N ARG A 55 7.65 2.76 17.35
CA ARG A 55 6.68 3.81 17.00
C ARG A 55 6.67 4.03 15.49
N VAL A 56 5.60 3.56 14.86
CA VAL A 56 5.40 3.57 13.42
C VAL A 56 4.44 4.69 13.04
N LEU A 57 4.78 5.50 12.04
CA LEU A 57 3.87 6.38 11.33
C LEU A 57 3.50 5.74 9.99
N ASP A 58 2.25 5.32 9.83
CA ASP A 58 1.73 4.73 8.59
C ASP A 58 1.09 5.83 7.72
N LEU A 59 1.80 6.23 6.66
CA LEU A 59 1.37 7.26 5.71
C LEU A 59 0.53 6.63 4.59
N GLY A 60 -0.75 6.99 4.51
CA GLY A 60 -1.70 6.39 3.58
C GLY A 60 -2.33 5.11 4.13
N ALA A 61 -2.61 5.07 5.44
CA ALA A 61 -3.01 3.85 6.14
C ALA A 61 -4.33 3.19 5.67
N GLY A 62 -5.17 3.91 4.92
CA GLY A 62 -6.47 3.43 4.43
C GLY A 62 -7.34 2.86 5.55
N TYR A 63 -7.78 1.61 5.41
CA TYR A 63 -8.56 0.88 6.44
C TYR A 63 -7.71 0.30 7.59
N GLY A 64 -6.40 0.56 7.64
CA GLY A 64 -5.49 0.21 8.74
C GLY A 64 -5.12 -1.27 8.85
N GLY A 65 -5.23 -2.05 7.79
CA GLY A 65 -4.89 -3.48 7.85
C GLY A 65 -3.41 -3.74 8.13
N ALA A 66 -2.51 -2.95 7.52
CA ALA A 66 -1.07 -3.01 7.81
C ALA A 66 -0.78 -2.61 9.26
N ALA A 67 -1.32 -1.48 9.72
CA ALA A 67 -1.20 -1.02 11.10
C ALA A 67 -1.62 -2.08 12.14
N ARG A 68 -2.79 -2.70 11.96
CA ARG A 68 -3.26 -3.78 12.85
C ARG A 68 -2.37 -5.02 12.79
N ARG A 69 -1.84 -5.37 11.61
CA ARG A 69 -0.90 -6.49 11.46
C ARG A 69 0.43 -6.22 12.16
N LEU A 70 0.95 -5.00 12.07
CA LEU A 70 2.17 -4.59 12.77
C LEU A 70 1.95 -4.57 14.29
N ALA A 71 0.82 -4.04 14.77
CA ALA A 71 0.49 -4.04 16.19
C ALA A 71 0.32 -5.48 16.73
N ALA A 72 -0.57 -6.28 16.13
CA ALA A 72 -0.85 -7.63 16.62
C ALA A 72 0.31 -8.62 16.43
N GLY A 73 1.03 -8.52 15.31
CA GLY A 73 2.08 -9.46 14.95
C GLY A 73 3.46 -9.11 15.51
N HIS A 74 3.74 -7.81 15.70
CA HIS A 74 5.07 -7.32 16.09
C HIS A 74 5.06 -6.48 17.38
N GLY A 75 3.89 -6.17 17.95
CA GLY A 75 3.79 -5.33 19.15
C GLY A 75 4.16 -3.86 18.91
N ALA A 76 4.05 -3.39 17.67
CA ALA A 76 4.35 -2.01 17.30
C ALA A 76 3.23 -1.05 17.74
N ALA A 77 3.60 0.18 18.10
CA ALA A 77 2.65 1.27 18.28
C ALA A 77 2.53 2.03 16.96
N VAL A 78 1.35 2.04 16.35
CA VAL A 78 1.13 2.58 15.00
C VAL A 78 0.22 3.81 15.03
N HIS A 79 0.71 4.91 14.49
CA HIS A 79 -0.08 6.10 14.20
C HIS A 79 -0.42 6.11 12.71
N CYS A 80 -1.70 5.96 12.39
CA CYS A 80 -2.21 5.97 11.02
C CYS A 80 -2.51 7.40 10.58
N LEU A 81 -1.93 7.84 9.47
CA LEU A 81 -2.30 9.08 8.78
C LEU A 81 -2.96 8.75 7.45
N ASN A 82 -4.18 9.26 7.24
CA ASN A 82 -4.88 9.05 5.97
C ASN A 82 -5.87 10.19 5.69
N LEU A 83 -6.09 10.50 4.42
CA LEU A 83 -6.87 11.66 3.99
C LEU A 83 -8.39 11.42 4.11
N SER A 84 -8.86 10.18 4.00
CA SER A 84 -10.28 9.84 3.91
C SER A 84 -10.93 9.63 5.29
N PRO A 85 -11.85 10.51 5.71
CA PRO A 85 -12.54 10.35 7.00
C PRO A 85 -13.38 9.07 7.08
N VAL A 86 -13.91 8.61 5.94
CA VAL A 86 -14.72 7.39 5.85
C VAL A 86 -13.87 6.15 6.11
N GLU A 87 -12.68 6.10 5.54
CA GLU A 87 -11.72 5.02 5.79
C GLU A 87 -11.20 5.07 7.22
N ASN A 88 -10.93 6.27 7.75
CA ASN A 88 -10.46 6.47 9.11
C ASN A 88 -11.48 5.97 10.15
N ALA A 89 -12.75 6.34 10.01
CA ALA A 89 -13.81 5.85 10.89
C ALA A 89 -13.98 4.32 10.84
N ARG A 90 -13.73 3.72 9.67
CA ARG A 90 -13.73 2.26 9.52
C ARG A 90 -12.49 1.62 10.14
N ASN A 91 -11.32 2.22 9.97
CA ASN A 91 -10.08 1.79 10.60
C ASN A 91 -10.23 1.76 12.13
N GLU A 92 -10.63 2.87 12.75
CA GLU A 92 -10.84 2.96 14.20
C GLU A 92 -11.81 1.91 14.73
N ARG A 93 -12.93 1.69 14.02
CA ARG A 93 -13.91 0.67 14.39
C ARG A 93 -13.30 -0.72 14.38
N MET A 94 -12.64 -1.09 13.29
CA MET A 94 -12.05 -2.42 13.11
C MET A 94 -10.87 -2.66 14.07
N THR A 95 -10.13 -1.60 14.39
CA THR A 95 -9.08 -1.61 15.41
C THR A 95 -9.65 -1.88 16.81
N ARG A 96 -10.74 -1.23 17.20
CA ARG A 96 -11.45 -1.51 18.46
C ARG A 96 -12.04 -2.92 18.50
N GLU A 97 -12.64 -3.38 17.40
CA GLU A 97 -13.18 -4.76 17.29
C GLU A 97 -12.10 -5.84 17.50
N GLN A 98 -10.83 -5.51 17.24
CA GLN A 98 -9.68 -6.39 17.45
C GLN A 98 -8.96 -6.14 18.79
N GLY A 99 -9.42 -5.19 19.62
CA GLY A 99 -8.79 -4.83 20.89
C GLY A 99 -7.39 -4.21 20.75
N LEU A 100 -7.15 -3.49 19.66
CA LEU A 100 -5.85 -2.89 19.33
C LEU A 100 -5.85 -1.36 19.47
N ASP A 101 -6.89 -0.77 20.06
CA ASP A 101 -7.09 0.68 20.16
C ASP A 101 -6.11 1.40 21.08
N GLU A 102 -5.41 0.67 21.96
CA GLU A 102 -4.27 1.21 22.70
C GLU A 102 -2.97 1.29 21.88
N GLN A 103 -2.86 0.49 20.81
CA GLN A 103 -1.65 0.39 19.98
C GLN A 103 -1.80 1.10 18.63
N VAL A 104 -3.01 1.24 18.11
CA VAL A 104 -3.27 1.83 16.79
C VAL A 104 -4.16 3.05 16.94
N THR A 105 -3.61 4.21 16.58
CA THR A 105 -4.33 5.49 16.55
C THR A 105 -4.51 5.97 15.12
N VAL A 106 -5.49 6.83 14.86
CA VAL A 106 -5.82 7.30 13.52
C VAL A 106 -5.97 8.82 13.52
N THR A 107 -5.39 9.48 12.53
CA THR A 107 -5.52 10.92 12.30
C THR A 107 -5.85 11.19 10.84
N THR A 108 -6.79 12.12 10.62
CA THR A 108 -7.10 12.62 9.29
C THR A 108 -6.11 13.71 8.91
N GLY A 109 -5.37 13.54 7.81
CA GLY A 109 -4.41 14.53 7.36
C GLY A 109 -3.70 14.14 6.07
N SER A 110 -2.84 15.04 5.59
CA SER A 110 -2.02 14.84 4.40
C SER A 110 -0.60 14.46 4.79
N TYR A 111 -0.03 13.47 4.11
CA TYR A 111 1.40 13.16 4.17
C TYR A 111 2.33 14.26 3.58
N GLU A 112 1.78 15.30 2.95
CA GLU A 112 2.52 16.50 2.51
C GLU A 112 2.60 17.56 3.62
N ALA A 113 1.85 17.36 4.71
CA ALA A 113 1.81 18.21 5.90
C ALA A 113 1.43 17.35 7.13
N VAL A 114 2.38 16.53 7.57
CA VAL A 114 2.17 15.52 8.61
C VAL A 114 1.97 16.20 9.98
N PRO A 115 0.84 15.99 10.66
CA PRO A 115 0.50 16.64 11.91
C PRO A 115 1.14 15.96 13.14
N VAL A 116 2.44 15.67 13.07
CA VAL A 116 3.23 15.08 14.17
C VAL A 116 4.51 15.89 14.40
N GLU A 117 5.07 15.81 15.60
CA GLU A 117 6.28 16.56 15.96
C GLU A 117 7.51 16.06 15.21
N ASP A 118 8.51 16.94 15.09
CA ASP A 118 9.82 16.60 14.53
C ASP A 118 10.50 15.50 15.37
N SER A 119 11.21 14.59 14.69
CA SER A 119 11.98 13.53 15.37
C SER A 119 11.21 12.69 16.39
N SER A 120 9.91 12.46 16.15
CA SER A 120 8.99 11.82 17.08
C SER A 120 8.82 10.32 16.86
N VAL A 121 9.09 9.81 15.65
CA VAL A 121 8.83 8.41 15.29
C VAL A 121 10.09 7.62 14.96
N ASP A 122 10.02 6.30 15.15
CA ASP A 122 11.14 5.38 14.94
C ASP A 122 11.13 4.83 13.50
N LEU A 123 9.93 4.66 12.92
CA LEU A 123 9.71 4.13 11.58
C LEU A 123 8.62 4.92 10.87
N VAL A 124 8.87 5.31 9.63
CA VAL A 124 7.82 5.71 8.68
C VAL A 124 7.55 4.53 7.75
N TRP A 125 6.28 4.17 7.66
CA TRP A 125 5.74 3.10 6.83
C TRP A 125 4.80 3.69 5.79
N SER A 126 4.83 3.16 4.56
CA SER A 126 3.80 3.47 3.56
C SER A 126 3.68 2.34 2.54
N GLN A 127 2.48 2.06 2.06
CA GLN A 127 2.26 1.04 1.03
C GLN A 127 1.43 1.60 -0.11
N ASP A 128 2.05 1.70 -1.28
CA ASP A 128 1.43 2.06 -2.56
C ASP A 128 0.64 3.39 -2.53
N ALA A 129 1.04 4.32 -1.64
CA ALA A 129 0.32 5.57 -1.40
C ALA A 129 0.95 6.78 -2.10
N PHE A 130 2.29 6.84 -2.22
CA PHE A 130 2.99 8.03 -2.73
C PHE A 130 2.78 8.26 -4.22
N LEU A 131 2.38 7.22 -4.95
CA LEU A 131 1.84 7.32 -6.30
C LEU A 131 0.76 8.42 -6.40
N HIS A 132 -0.04 8.63 -5.35
CA HIS A 132 -1.15 9.58 -5.33
C HIS A 132 -0.79 10.98 -4.79
N SER A 133 0.45 11.22 -4.40
CA SER A 133 0.87 12.55 -3.91
C SER A 133 1.02 13.55 -5.06
N GLY A 134 0.59 14.79 -4.81
CA GLY A 134 0.77 15.90 -5.74
C GLY A 134 2.19 16.49 -5.67
N ASP A 135 2.87 16.33 -4.53
CA ASP A 135 4.25 16.78 -4.30
C ASP A 135 5.04 15.74 -3.50
N ARG A 136 5.66 14.80 -4.23
CA ARG A 136 6.42 13.70 -3.63
C ARG A 136 7.70 14.18 -2.93
N ASP A 137 8.30 15.28 -3.39
CA ASP A 137 9.45 15.86 -2.70
C ASP A 137 9.04 16.41 -1.33
N ARG A 138 7.87 17.07 -1.24
CA ARG A 138 7.30 17.52 0.03
C ARG A 138 7.00 16.36 0.98
N VAL A 139 6.52 15.23 0.46
CA VAL A 139 6.36 14.01 1.27
C VAL A 139 7.70 13.55 1.83
N LEU A 140 8.75 13.48 1.01
CA LEU A 140 10.08 13.08 1.48
C LEU A 140 10.66 14.07 2.52
N ASP A 141 10.37 15.37 2.41
CA ASP A 141 10.74 16.37 3.42
C ASP A 141 10.06 16.09 4.76
N GLU A 142 8.76 15.78 4.75
CA GLU A 142 8.02 15.46 5.97
C GLU A 142 8.49 14.14 6.59
N VAL A 143 8.78 13.12 5.78
CA VAL A 143 9.38 11.87 6.24
C VAL A 143 10.72 12.14 6.94
N ALA A 144 11.57 12.97 6.34
CA ALA A 144 12.83 13.38 6.94
C ALA A 144 12.60 14.13 8.25
N ARG A 145 11.62 15.04 8.32
CA ARG A 145 11.34 15.85 9.51
C ARG A 145 10.90 15.00 10.71
N VAL A 146 9.95 14.08 10.51
CA VAL A 146 9.28 13.35 11.60
C VAL A 146 10.10 12.19 12.17
N LEU A 147 10.98 11.59 11.38
CA LEU A 147 11.83 10.49 11.84
C LEU A 147 12.87 10.96 12.84
N ARG A 148 13.12 10.29 13.96
CA ARG A 148 14.30 10.62 14.78
C ARG A 148 15.61 10.30 14.04
N PRO A 149 16.77 10.86 14.45
CA PRO A 149 18.08 10.34 13.99
C PRO A 149 18.21 8.84 14.27
N GLY A 150 18.66 8.07 13.28
CA GLY A 150 18.66 6.60 13.30
C GLY A 150 17.29 5.95 13.07
N GLY A 151 16.23 6.74 12.89
CA GLY A 151 14.92 6.25 12.46
C GLY A 151 14.94 5.76 11.01
N GLN A 152 13.97 4.94 10.64
CA GLN A 152 13.96 4.26 9.34
C GLN A 152 12.73 4.65 8.51
N MET A 153 12.85 4.55 7.19
CA MET A 153 11.73 4.58 6.27
C MET A 153 11.66 3.25 5.54
N VAL A 154 10.46 2.68 5.42
CA VAL A 154 10.17 1.56 4.53
C VAL A 154 8.88 1.83 3.77
N PHE A 155 8.92 1.70 2.45
CA PHE A 155 7.70 1.82 1.66
C PHE A 155 7.71 0.99 0.38
N THR A 156 6.53 0.79 -0.19
CA THR A 156 6.35 0.27 -1.56
C THR A 156 5.58 1.28 -2.40
N ASP A 157 5.79 1.28 -3.70
CA ASP A 157 5.02 2.12 -4.62
C ASP A 157 5.04 1.54 -6.04
N PRO A 158 3.93 1.57 -6.80
CA PRO A 158 3.97 1.34 -8.24
C PRO A 158 4.69 2.51 -8.92
N MET A 159 5.72 2.20 -9.70
CA MET A 159 6.65 3.19 -10.26
C MET A 159 6.85 3.00 -11.77
N ALA A 160 7.27 4.08 -12.44
CA ALA A 160 7.90 3.95 -13.75
C ALA A 160 9.37 3.51 -13.58
N VAL A 161 9.94 2.83 -14.57
CA VAL A 161 11.39 2.54 -14.57
C VAL A 161 12.21 3.82 -14.82
N ASP A 162 13.44 3.86 -14.31
CA ASP A 162 14.33 4.99 -14.51
C ASP A 162 14.62 5.26 -15.99
N GLY A 163 14.66 6.53 -16.38
CA GLY A 163 14.93 6.96 -17.76
C GLY A 163 13.80 6.74 -18.76
N LEU A 164 12.64 6.21 -18.33
CA LEU A 164 11.48 6.04 -19.20
C LEU A 164 10.92 7.40 -19.64
N ASP A 165 10.69 7.56 -20.95
CA ASP A 165 9.78 8.57 -21.46
C ASP A 165 8.34 8.23 -21.03
N GLN A 166 7.84 8.93 -20.01
CA GLN A 166 6.54 8.65 -19.40
C GLN A 166 5.36 8.93 -20.34
N SER A 167 5.55 9.64 -21.46
CA SER A 167 4.51 9.74 -22.49
C SER A 167 4.15 8.37 -23.08
N SER A 168 5.08 7.40 -23.01
CA SER A 168 4.86 6.01 -23.44
C SER A 168 3.99 5.17 -22.50
N ILE A 169 3.60 5.72 -21.35
CA ILE A 169 2.66 5.14 -20.37
C ILE A 169 1.45 6.05 -20.13
N GLN A 170 1.18 7.02 -21.01
CA GLN A 170 0.04 7.93 -20.89
C GLN A 170 -1.32 7.24 -20.61
N PRO A 171 -1.66 6.09 -21.22
CA PRO A 171 -2.91 5.40 -20.90
C PRO A 171 -3.04 4.97 -19.43
N ILE A 172 -1.91 4.66 -18.76
CA ILE A 172 -1.87 4.32 -17.33
C ILE A 172 -2.09 5.59 -16.51
N LEU A 173 -1.35 6.64 -16.83
CA LEU A 173 -1.39 7.95 -16.18
C LEU A 173 -2.80 8.56 -16.22
N ASP A 174 -3.44 8.60 -17.39
CA ASP A 174 -4.80 9.11 -17.58
C ASP A 174 -5.81 8.32 -16.73
N ARG A 175 -5.64 6.99 -16.67
CA ARG A 175 -6.57 6.12 -15.94
C ARG A 175 -6.53 6.35 -14.43
N ILE A 176 -5.36 6.69 -13.88
CA ILE A 176 -5.15 6.97 -12.46
C ILE A 176 -5.14 8.46 -12.14
N ALA A 177 -5.48 9.30 -13.14
CA ALA A 177 -5.52 10.76 -13.04
C ALA A 177 -4.21 11.39 -12.54
N LEU A 178 -3.06 10.87 -13.00
CA LEU A 178 -1.74 11.38 -12.67
C LEU A 178 -1.07 12.00 -13.89
N SER A 179 -0.21 12.99 -13.66
CA SER A 179 0.65 13.56 -14.69
C SER A 179 1.98 12.81 -14.83
N THR A 180 2.46 12.23 -13.73
CA THR A 180 3.74 11.50 -13.65
C THR A 180 3.70 10.44 -12.55
N MET A 181 4.56 9.44 -12.69
CA MET A 181 4.88 8.45 -11.66
C MET A 181 6.29 8.69 -11.11
N GLY A 182 6.50 8.35 -9.83
CA GLY A 182 7.84 8.23 -9.27
C GLY A 182 8.64 7.11 -9.96
N THR A 183 9.95 7.16 -9.79
CA THR A 183 10.88 6.10 -10.23
C THR A 183 11.75 5.67 -9.05
N PRO A 184 12.40 4.49 -9.11
CA PRO A 184 13.35 4.08 -8.08
C PRO A 184 14.43 5.15 -7.84
N GLY A 185 15.07 5.66 -8.89
CA GLY A 185 16.10 6.69 -8.81
C GLY A 185 15.59 7.99 -8.18
N PHE A 186 14.38 8.46 -8.53
CA PHE A 186 13.75 9.64 -7.91
C PHE A 186 13.69 9.50 -6.39
N TYR A 187 13.20 8.36 -5.90
CA TYR A 187 13.06 8.14 -4.47
C TYR A 187 14.41 7.90 -3.78
N THR A 188 15.30 7.09 -4.36
CA THR A 188 16.58 6.77 -3.70
C THR A 188 17.46 8.01 -3.60
N GLU A 189 17.65 8.75 -4.69
CA GLU A 189 18.43 9.99 -4.68
C GLU A 189 17.74 11.08 -3.85
N GLY A 190 16.41 11.12 -3.89
CA GLY A 190 15.60 12.04 -3.08
C GLY A 190 15.80 11.86 -1.58
N LEU A 191 15.92 10.61 -1.13
CA LEU A 191 16.22 10.28 0.26
C LEU A 191 17.67 10.59 0.62
N GLU A 192 18.63 10.26 -0.24
CA GLU A 192 20.06 10.57 -0.01
C GLU A 192 20.30 12.07 0.17
N ARG A 193 19.67 12.91 -0.67
CA ARG A 193 19.74 14.38 -0.56
C ARG A 193 19.21 14.90 0.78
N ARG A 194 18.36 14.14 1.46
CA ARG A 194 17.75 14.46 2.76
C ARG A 194 18.50 13.84 3.94
N GLY A 195 19.71 13.35 3.71
CA GLY A 195 20.57 12.79 4.76
C GLY A 195 20.22 11.36 5.16
N PHE A 196 19.49 10.63 4.32
CA PHE A 196 19.33 9.20 4.52
C PHE A 196 20.57 8.44 4.03
N THR A 197 20.91 7.37 4.75
CA THR A 197 21.98 6.44 4.43
C THR A 197 21.44 5.02 4.30
N GLY A 198 22.24 4.15 3.69
CA GLY A 198 21.85 2.75 3.48
C GLY A 198 20.61 2.60 2.59
N VAL A 199 20.36 3.57 1.71
CA VAL A 199 19.19 3.60 0.83
C VAL A 199 19.24 2.41 -0.13
N ARG A 200 18.19 1.59 -0.14
CA ARG A 200 18.08 0.37 -0.94
C ARG A 200 16.72 0.29 -1.61
N PHE A 201 16.74 -0.08 -2.88
CA PHE A 201 15.56 -0.51 -3.61
C PHE A 201 15.62 -2.03 -3.82
N HIS A 202 14.69 -2.75 -3.21
CA HIS A 202 14.51 -4.18 -3.39
C HIS A 202 13.53 -4.39 -4.55
N ASP A 203 14.08 -4.64 -5.74
CA ASP A 203 13.29 -4.83 -6.95
C ASP A 203 12.41 -6.08 -6.87
N HIS A 204 11.10 -5.88 -7.05
CA HIS A 204 10.08 -6.91 -7.13
C HIS A 204 9.17 -6.70 -8.36
N ALA A 205 9.70 -6.16 -9.47
CA ALA A 205 8.93 -5.78 -10.65
C ALA A 205 8.00 -6.88 -11.19
N GLY A 206 8.40 -8.15 -11.10
CA GLY A 206 7.59 -9.29 -11.54
C GLY A 206 6.28 -9.50 -10.75
N GLN A 207 6.19 -8.94 -9.54
CA GLN A 207 4.98 -9.01 -8.72
C GLN A 207 3.88 -8.08 -9.23
N LEU A 208 4.25 -6.96 -9.86
CA LEU A 208 3.31 -5.96 -10.34
C LEU A 208 2.32 -6.48 -11.41
N PRO A 209 2.77 -7.08 -12.54
CA PRO A 209 1.84 -7.64 -13.52
C PRO A 209 1.08 -8.85 -12.99
N THR A 210 1.65 -9.61 -12.05
CA THR A 210 0.97 -10.74 -11.39
C THR A 210 -0.19 -10.24 -10.54
N HIS A 211 0.05 -9.24 -9.70
CA HIS A 211 -0.95 -8.66 -8.82
C HIS A 211 -2.11 -8.05 -9.60
N TYR A 212 -1.85 -7.16 -10.56
CA TYR A 212 -2.92 -6.51 -11.31
C TYR A 212 -3.69 -7.47 -12.23
N ARG A 213 -3.05 -8.55 -12.71
CA ARG A 213 -3.76 -9.65 -13.36
C ARG A 213 -4.75 -10.30 -12.40
N ARG A 214 -4.32 -10.67 -11.20
CA ARG A 214 -5.18 -11.28 -10.18
C ARG A 214 -6.35 -10.37 -9.80
N VAL A 215 -6.10 -9.09 -9.54
CA VAL A 215 -7.16 -8.10 -9.27
C VAL A 215 -8.17 -8.04 -10.41
N ARG A 216 -7.69 -8.08 -11.67
CA ARG A 216 -8.56 -8.09 -12.84
C ARG A 216 -9.38 -9.38 -12.95
N GLU A 217 -8.81 -10.54 -12.63
CA GLU A 217 -9.50 -11.83 -12.62
C GLU A 217 -10.61 -11.87 -11.57
N GLU A 218 -10.34 -11.40 -10.35
CA GLU A 218 -11.37 -11.28 -9.30
C GLU A 218 -12.49 -10.31 -9.74
N LEU A 219 -12.13 -9.17 -10.34
CA LEU A 219 -13.10 -8.21 -10.85
C LEU A 219 -14.01 -8.82 -11.93
N VAL A 220 -13.47 -9.67 -12.81
CA VAL A 220 -14.25 -10.37 -13.83
C VAL A 220 -15.14 -11.45 -13.20
N ALA A 221 -14.60 -12.23 -12.26
CA ALA A 221 -15.34 -13.30 -11.59
C ALA A 221 -16.55 -12.77 -10.79
N HIS A 222 -16.44 -11.57 -10.24
CA HIS A 222 -17.47 -10.94 -9.41
C HIS A 222 -18.25 -9.81 -10.13
N GLU A 223 -18.10 -9.64 -11.44
CA GLU A 223 -18.68 -8.51 -12.17
C GLU A 223 -20.21 -8.41 -12.02
N GLU A 224 -20.93 -9.54 -12.11
CA GLU A 224 -22.38 -9.54 -12.01
C GLU A 224 -22.87 -9.09 -10.62
N GLU A 225 -22.20 -9.55 -9.56
CA GLU A 225 -22.47 -9.12 -8.19
C GLU A 225 -22.19 -7.61 -8.01
N LEU A 226 -21.02 -7.16 -8.47
CA LEU A 226 -20.58 -5.77 -8.37
C LEU A 226 -21.46 -4.82 -9.19
N SER A 227 -22.05 -5.29 -10.29
CA SER A 227 -22.91 -4.49 -11.17
C SER A 227 -24.20 -4.00 -10.50
N SER A 228 -24.55 -4.57 -9.34
CA SER A 228 -25.67 -4.12 -8.50
C SER A 228 -25.40 -2.78 -7.79
N SER A 229 -24.13 -2.40 -7.60
CA SER A 229 -23.72 -1.21 -6.84
C SER A 229 -22.73 -0.32 -7.59
N ILE A 230 -22.06 -0.85 -8.63
CA ILE A 230 -21.06 -0.15 -9.43
C ILE A 230 -21.50 -0.18 -10.90
N SER A 231 -21.40 0.94 -11.60
CA SER A 231 -21.85 1.03 -12.99
C SER A 231 -21.01 0.15 -13.92
N ARG A 232 -21.66 -0.53 -14.88
CA ARG A 232 -20.97 -1.34 -15.90
C ARG A 232 -19.92 -0.56 -16.71
N PRO A 233 -20.14 0.72 -17.10
CA PRO A 233 -19.10 1.53 -17.72
C PRO A 233 -17.85 1.69 -16.84
N TYR A 234 -18.03 1.91 -15.53
CA TYR A 234 -16.93 2.01 -14.59
C TYR A 234 -16.16 0.69 -14.47
N LEU A 235 -16.86 -0.44 -14.30
CA LEU A 235 -16.24 -1.77 -14.23
C LEU A 235 -15.45 -2.09 -15.50
N THR A 236 -15.98 -1.70 -16.67
CA THR A 236 -15.29 -1.85 -17.96
C THR A 236 -13.99 -1.03 -18.00
N ALA A 237 -14.06 0.26 -17.62
CA ALA A 237 -12.89 1.13 -17.56
C ALA A 237 -11.86 0.67 -16.53
N MET A 238 -12.28 0.08 -15.41
CA MET A 238 -11.39 -0.53 -14.42
C MET A 238 -10.67 -1.76 -14.96
N LYS A 239 -11.37 -2.69 -15.62
CA LYS A 239 -10.74 -3.85 -16.27
C LYS A 239 -9.72 -3.45 -17.33
N ALA A 240 -10.01 -2.42 -18.13
CA ALA A 240 -9.07 -1.88 -19.11
C ALA A 240 -7.83 -1.25 -18.45
N GLY A 241 -8.05 -0.45 -17.39
CA GLY A 241 -6.98 0.14 -16.60
C GLY A 241 -6.02 -0.88 -16.00
N LEU A 242 -6.56 -1.91 -15.37
CA LEU A 242 -5.77 -3.02 -14.82
C LEU A 242 -4.96 -3.75 -15.91
N GLN A 243 -5.51 -3.88 -17.12
CA GLN A 243 -4.77 -4.46 -18.24
C GLN A 243 -3.56 -3.61 -18.64
N HIS A 244 -3.67 -2.28 -18.62
CA HIS A 244 -2.53 -1.41 -18.91
C HIS A 244 -1.38 -1.58 -17.91
N TRP A 245 -1.70 -1.79 -16.62
CA TRP A 245 -0.69 -2.13 -15.61
C TRP A 245 0.00 -3.46 -15.89
N VAL A 246 -0.77 -4.50 -16.27
CA VAL A 246 -0.21 -5.80 -16.65
C VAL A 246 0.72 -5.69 -17.87
N ASP A 247 0.27 -4.99 -18.91
CA ASP A 247 1.04 -4.82 -20.14
C ASP A 247 2.28 -3.96 -19.92
N GLY A 248 2.16 -2.87 -19.17
CA GLY A 248 3.27 -1.98 -18.82
C GLY A 248 4.35 -2.67 -17.99
N GLY A 249 3.94 -3.48 -17.00
CA GLY A 249 4.86 -4.31 -16.22
C GLY A 249 5.57 -5.36 -17.07
N ARG A 250 4.83 -6.09 -17.91
CA ARG A 250 5.41 -7.11 -18.82
C ARG A 250 6.34 -6.51 -19.88
N ALA A 251 6.08 -5.29 -20.31
CA ALA A 251 6.93 -4.55 -21.24
C ALA A 251 8.17 -3.92 -20.57
N GLY A 252 8.35 -4.08 -19.25
CA GLY A 252 9.48 -3.50 -18.52
C GLY A 252 9.42 -1.97 -18.40
N LYS A 253 8.23 -1.36 -18.55
CA LYS A 253 8.03 0.09 -18.39
C LYS A 253 7.69 0.47 -16.95
N LEU A 254 7.11 -0.45 -16.20
CA LEU A 254 6.70 -0.25 -14.82
C LEU A 254 7.48 -1.18 -13.90
N THR A 255 7.70 -0.73 -12.68
CA THR A 255 8.33 -1.51 -11.63
C THR A 255 7.60 -1.31 -10.31
N TRP A 256 7.92 -2.17 -9.36
CA TRP A 256 7.43 -2.12 -7.99
C TRP A 256 8.45 -2.81 -7.10
N GLY A 257 8.61 -2.32 -5.89
CA GLY A 257 9.55 -2.90 -4.95
C GLY A 257 9.51 -2.21 -3.61
N ILE A 258 10.35 -2.70 -2.70
CA ILE A 258 10.45 -2.16 -1.33
C ILE A 258 11.63 -1.20 -1.30
N VAL A 259 11.39 0.06 -0.96
CA VAL A 259 12.44 1.03 -0.67
C VAL A 259 12.65 1.05 0.84
N HIS A 260 13.91 1.01 1.27
CA HIS A 260 14.32 1.10 2.66
C HIS A 260 15.49 2.08 2.82
N ALA A 261 15.45 2.88 3.88
CA ALA A 261 16.46 3.88 4.16
C ALA A 261 16.54 4.21 5.67
N VAL A 262 17.70 4.68 6.13
CA VAL A 262 17.92 5.09 7.53
C VAL A 262 18.25 6.58 7.58
N ARG A 263 17.53 7.35 8.41
CA ARG A 263 17.84 8.77 8.65
C ARG A 263 19.14 8.87 9.47
N SER A 264 20.15 9.58 8.96
CA SER A 264 21.42 9.80 9.68
C SER A 264 21.27 10.73 10.88
#